data_AF-A0A6I5NET7-F1
#
_entry.id   AF-A0A6I5NET7-F1
#
_cell.length_a   1.000
_cell.length_b   1.000
_cell.length_c   1.000
_cell.angle_alpha   90.00
_cell.angle_beta   90.00
_cell.angle_gamma   90.00
#
_symmetry.space_group_name_H-M   'P 1'
#
loop_
_entity.id
_entity.type
_entity.pdbx_description
1 polymer ?
#
loop_
_entity_poly.entity_id
_entity_poly.type
_entity_poly.pdbx_seq_one_letter_code
_entity_poly.pdbx_strand_id
1 'polypeptide(L)'
;MKFDELVVRLGETVSHSSLDAQPTLNPDITGVAAIAEAAPHTLSYIEGEKFRHHAETTAASALIVPDDTDLQAQLTARRVAWVAASEPRLA
;
A
#
# COMPACT_ATOMS: atom_id res chain seq x y z
N MET A 1 -13.89 1.88 -3.70
CA MET A 1 -13.99 1.02 -2.50
C MET A 1 -13.14 1.63 -1.41
N LYS A 2 -13.47 1.38 -0.15
CA LYS A 2 -12.62 1.76 0.97
C LYS A 2 -11.40 0.83 1.06
N PHE A 3 -10.33 1.29 1.71
CA PHE A 3 -9.09 0.54 1.83
C PHE A 3 -9.24 -0.70 2.72
N ASP A 4 -10.04 -0.65 3.78
CA ASP A 4 -10.38 -1.82 4.59
C ASP A 4 -11.11 -2.91 3.79
N GLU A 5 -12.07 -2.53 2.93
CA GLU A 5 -12.73 -3.45 2.00
C GLU A 5 -11.71 -4.12 1.06
N LEU A 6 -10.71 -3.37 0.61
CA LEU A 6 -9.63 -3.87 -0.23
C LEU A 6 -8.75 -4.87 0.54
N VAL A 7 -8.35 -4.56 1.77
CA VAL A 7 -7.58 -5.49 2.63
C VAL A 7 -8.33 -6.80 2.84
N VAL A 8 -9.64 -6.73 3.11
CA VAL A 8 -10.50 -7.93 3.24
C VAL A 8 -10.56 -8.71 1.94
N ARG A 9 -10.59 -8.04 0.79
CA ARG A 9 -10.69 -8.68 -0.53
C ARG A 9 -9.38 -9.37 -0.97
N LEU A 10 -8.24 -8.83 -0.57
CA LEU A 10 -6.93 -9.45 -0.77
C LEU A 10 -6.77 -10.73 0.08
N GLY A 11 -7.50 -10.83 1.19
CA GLY A 11 -7.65 -12.06 1.97
C GLY A 11 -6.31 -12.58 2.51
N GLU A 12 -6.07 -13.89 2.34
CA GLU A 12 -4.90 -14.58 2.90
C GLU A 12 -3.55 -14.15 2.30
N THR A 13 -3.56 -13.37 1.22
CA THR A 13 -2.32 -12.80 0.67
C THR A 13 -1.75 -11.68 1.54
N VAL A 14 -2.58 -11.12 2.43
CA VAL A 14 -2.21 -10.03 3.34
C VAL A 14 -1.68 -10.59 4.65
N SER A 15 -0.43 -10.24 4.97
CA SER A 15 0.15 -10.51 6.28
C SER A 15 -0.23 -9.42 7.29
N HIS A 16 -0.04 -8.15 6.90
CA HIS A 16 -0.20 -6.98 7.77
C HIS A 16 -0.71 -5.79 6.98
N SER A 17 -1.28 -4.79 7.66
CA SER A 17 -1.67 -3.55 7.01
C SER A 17 -1.45 -2.33 7.89
N SER A 18 -1.46 -1.15 7.27
CA SER A 18 -1.43 0.11 7.99
C SER A 18 -2.61 0.29 8.95
N LEU A 19 -3.73 -0.43 8.75
CA LEU A 19 -4.91 -0.34 9.61
C LEU A 19 -4.64 -0.88 11.02
N ASP A 20 -3.66 -1.76 11.19
CA ASP A 20 -3.29 -2.32 12.49
C ASP A 20 -2.74 -1.23 13.43
N ALA A 21 -1.93 -0.33 12.88
CA ALA A 21 -1.34 0.80 13.61
C ALA A 21 -2.16 2.10 13.47
N GLN A 22 -2.88 2.27 12.36
CA GLN A 22 -3.64 3.47 12.02
C GLN A 22 -5.04 3.11 11.49
N PRO A 23 -5.99 2.70 12.35
CA PRO A 23 -7.32 2.23 11.93
C PRO A 23 -8.13 3.28 11.17
N THR A 24 -7.82 4.56 11.34
CA THR A 24 -8.49 5.68 10.67
C THR A 24 -7.89 5.99 9.28
N LEU A 25 -6.78 5.35 8.90
CA LEU A 25 -6.14 5.52 7.60
C LEU A 25 -6.84 4.64 6.54
N ASN A 26 -8.10 4.98 6.26
CA ASN A 26 -8.98 4.23 5.37
C ASN A 26 -9.41 5.09 4.15
N PRO A 27 -8.50 5.38 3.21
CA PRO A 27 -8.81 6.20 2.04
C PRO A 27 -9.76 5.52 1.06
N ASP A 28 -10.46 6.32 0.26
CA ASP A 28 -11.19 5.83 -0.91
C ASP A 28 -10.23 5.50 -2.06
N ILE A 29 -10.35 4.27 -2.57
CA ILE A 29 -9.61 3.76 -3.71
C ILE A 29 -10.58 3.62 -4.89
N THR A 30 -10.33 4.37 -5.96
CA THR A 30 -11.16 4.43 -7.18
C THR A 30 -10.47 3.87 -8.41
N GLY A 31 -9.18 3.53 -8.33
CA GLY A 31 -8.44 2.97 -9.45
C GLY A 31 -7.13 2.30 -9.04
N VAL A 32 -6.47 1.70 -10.02
CA VAL A 32 -5.14 1.10 -9.89
C VAL A 32 -4.21 1.81 -10.88
N ALA A 33 -3.00 2.13 -10.46
CA ALA A 33 -2.01 2.79 -11.30
C ALA A 33 -0.61 2.22 -11.04
N ALA A 34 0.27 2.32 -12.04
CA ALA A 34 1.70 2.05 -11.83
C ALA A 34 2.27 3.06 -10.82
N ILE A 35 3.25 2.65 -10.00
CA ILE A 35 3.80 3.51 -8.95
C ILE A 35 4.38 4.84 -9.46
N ALA A 36 4.89 4.85 -10.70
CA ALA A 36 5.42 6.05 -11.35
C ALA A 36 4.34 7.03 -11.83
N GLU A 37 3.11 6.54 -12.01
CA GLU A 37 1.95 7.29 -12.52
C GLU A 37 0.85 7.41 -11.45
N ALA A 38 1.16 7.01 -10.21
CA ALA A 38 0.19 6.97 -9.14
C ALA A 38 -0.36 8.36 -8.84
N ALA A 39 -1.66 8.41 -8.58
CA ALA A 39 -2.39 9.63 -8.28
C ALA A 39 -3.19 9.44 -6.99
N PRO A 40 -3.74 10.52 -6.40
CA PRO A 40 -4.67 10.38 -5.30
C PRO A 40 -5.82 9.43 -5.68
N HIS A 41 -6.30 8.67 -4.69
CA HIS A 41 -7.33 7.64 -4.82
C HIS A 41 -6.93 6.40 -5.64
N THR A 42 -5.65 6.21 -5.97
CA THR A 42 -5.18 4.98 -6.62
C THR A 42 -4.47 4.03 -5.66
N LEU A 43 -4.60 2.74 -5.95
CA LEU A 43 -3.75 1.67 -5.44
C LEU A 43 -2.55 1.48 -6.38
N SER A 44 -1.37 1.32 -5.83
CA SER A 44 -0.17 0.88 -6.55
C SER A 44 0.55 -0.21 -5.77
N TYR A 45 1.62 -0.78 -6.32
CA TYR A 45 2.47 -1.71 -5.60
C TYR A 45 3.94 -1.31 -5.73
N ILE A 46 4.74 -1.70 -4.73
CA ILE A 46 6.19 -1.61 -4.76
C ILE A 46 6.72 -3.04 -4.61
N GLU A 47 7.54 -3.48 -5.54
CA GLU A 47 8.19 -4.79 -5.50
C GLU A 47 9.67 -4.64 -5.88
N GLY A 48 10.56 -5.09 -4.99
CA GLY A 48 12.01 -5.02 -5.18
C GLY A 48 12.63 -3.65 -4.85
N GLU A 49 13.92 -3.66 -4.54
CA GLU A 49 14.65 -2.49 -4.05
C GLU A 49 14.61 -1.28 -4.99
N LYS A 50 14.54 -1.53 -6.30
CA LYS A 50 14.54 -0.50 -7.35
C LYS A 50 13.45 0.55 -7.15
N PHE A 51 12.29 0.16 -6.62
CA PHE A 51 11.13 1.04 -6.48
C PHE A 51 10.93 1.58 -5.06
N ARG A 52 11.80 1.24 -4.10
CA ARG A 52 11.70 1.72 -2.70
C ARG A 52 11.70 3.25 -2.61
N HIS A 53 12.44 3.93 -3.49
CA HIS A 53 12.46 5.40 -3.55
C HIS A 53 11.07 6.04 -3.80
N HIS A 54 10.14 5.31 -4.43
CA HIS A 54 8.77 5.82 -4.59
C HIS A 54 7.99 5.86 -3.28
N ALA A 55 8.40 5.13 -2.25
CA ALA A 55 7.80 5.22 -0.92
C ALA A 55 7.98 6.60 -0.28
N GLU A 56 8.90 7.43 -0.78
CA GLU A 56 9.12 8.81 -0.33
C GLU A 56 8.26 9.84 -1.07
N THR A 57 7.88 9.53 -2.30
CA THR A 57 7.37 10.52 -3.26
C THR A 57 6.03 10.17 -3.88
N THR A 58 5.54 8.94 -3.69
CA THR A 58 4.28 8.50 -4.30
C THR A 58 3.10 9.39 -3.91
N ALA A 59 2.18 9.57 -4.85
CA ALA A 59 0.88 10.18 -4.65
C ALA A 59 -0.25 9.12 -4.53
N ALA A 60 0.08 7.82 -4.59
CA ALA A 60 -0.88 6.74 -4.33
C ALA A 60 -1.52 6.93 -2.94
N SER A 61 -2.81 6.65 -2.84
CA SER A 61 -3.48 6.64 -1.53
C SER A 61 -3.25 5.34 -0.77
N ALA A 62 -3.00 4.24 -1.48
CA ALA A 62 -2.64 2.96 -0.88
C ALA A 62 -1.55 2.23 -1.68
N LEU A 63 -0.72 1.45 -0.98
CA LEU A 63 0.33 0.63 -1.58
C LEU A 63 0.28 -0.84 -1.14
N ILE A 64 0.49 -1.75 -2.08
CA ILE A 64 0.85 -3.14 -1.80
C ILE A 64 2.39 -3.22 -1.74
N VAL A 65 2.94 -3.74 -0.65
CA VAL A 65 4.38 -3.78 -0.40
C VAL A 65 4.83 -5.16 0.06
N PRO A 66 6.12 -5.53 -0.10
CA PRO A 66 6.66 -6.74 0.51
C PRO A 66 6.66 -6.63 2.03
N ASP A 67 6.94 -7.76 2.68
CA ASP A 67 7.16 -7.79 4.13
C ASP A 67 8.53 -7.20 4.51
N ASP A 68 8.60 -5.87 4.45
CA ASP A 68 9.78 -5.04 4.71
C ASP A 68 9.40 -3.97 5.74
N THR A 69 9.85 -4.18 6.98
CA THR A 69 9.50 -3.32 8.12
C THR A 69 9.95 -1.87 7.91
N ASP A 70 11.09 -1.63 7.27
CA ASP A 70 11.59 -0.27 7.04
C ASP A 70 10.70 0.48 6.05
N LEU A 71 10.28 -0.21 4.97
CA LEU A 71 9.37 0.33 3.97
C LEU A 71 7.97 0.61 4.58
N GLN A 72 7.45 -0.33 5.37
CA GLN A 72 6.17 -0.19 6.06
C GLN A 72 6.20 0.97 7.08
N ALA A 73 7.29 1.11 7.83
CA ALA A 73 7.48 2.20 8.78
C ALA A 73 7.52 3.56 8.06
N GLN A 74 8.22 3.63 6.92
CA GLN A 74 8.28 4.83 6.09
C GLN A 74 6.90 5.26 5.57
N LEU A 75 6.11 4.31 5.05
CA LEU A 75 4.75 4.60 4.57
C LEU A 75 3.81 4.99 5.71
N THR A 76 3.94 4.33 6.86
CA THR A 76 3.21 4.66 8.10
C THR A 76 3.49 6.10 8.52
N ALA A 77 4.77 6.51 8.57
CA ALA A 77 5.18 7.87 8.94
C ALA A 77 4.65 8.93 7.95
N ARG A 78 4.58 8.59 6.66
CA ARG A 78 3.98 9.45 5.63
C ARG A 78 2.46 9.43 5.61
N ARG A 79 1.80 8.61 6.45
CA ARG A 79 0.35 8.39 6.44
C ARG A 79 -0.16 7.93 5.07
N VAL A 80 0.60 7.06 4.40
CA VAL A 80 0.17 6.35 3.18
C VAL A 80 -0.36 4.99 3.61
N ALA A 81 -1.57 4.63 3.17
CA ALA A 81 -2.13 3.33 3.50
C ALA A 81 -1.30 2.23 2.83
N TRP A 82 -1.09 1.11 3.50
CA TRP A 82 -0.30 0.02 2.93
C TRP A 82 -0.80 -1.35 3.38
N VAL A 83 -0.52 -2.34 2.55
CA VAL A 83 -0.78 -3.75 2.83
C VAL A 83 0.46 -4.56 2.48
N ALA A 84 0.92 -5.37 3.41
CA ALA A 84 2.06 -6.26 3.24
C ALA A 84 1.56 -7.58 2.65
N ALA A 85 2.12 -7.96 1.51
CA ALA A 85 1.85 -9.23 0.85
C ALA A 85 3.16 -9.93 0.47
N SER A 86 3.20 -11.26 0.58
CA SER A 86 4.38 -12.05 0.18
C SER A 86 4.67 -11.94 -1.31
N GLU A 87 3.64 -11.73 -2.13
CA GLU A 87 3.73 -11.53 -3.58
C GLU A 87 2.96 -10.25 -3.98
N PRO A 88 3.54 -9.04 -3.78
CA PRO A 88 2.83 -7.77 -3.95
C PRO A 88 2.19 -7.57 -5.33
N ARG A 89 2.75 -8.19 -6.36
CA ARG A 89 2.26 -8.11 -7.74
C ARG A 89 1.07 -9.04 -8.03
N LEU A 90 0.90 -10.10 -7.23
CA LEU A 90 -0.12 -11.13 -7.43
C LEU A 90 -1.32 -10.98 -6.48
N ALA A 91 -1.21 -10.07 -5.51
CA ALA A 91 -2.27 -9.65 -4.62
C ALA A 91 -3.39 -8.90 -5.38
#